data_AF-F2BYA6-F1
#
_entry.id   AF-F2BYA6-F1
#
_cell.length_a   1.000
_cell.length_b   1.000
_cell.length_c   1.000
_cell.angle_alpha   90.00
_cell.angle_beta   90.00
_cell.angle_gamma   90.00
#
_symmetry.space_group_name_H-M   'P 1'
#
loop_
_entity.id
_entity.type
_entity.pdbx_description
1 polymer ?
#
loop_
_entity_poly.entity_id
_entity_poly.type
_entity_poly.pdbx_seq_one_letter_code
_entity_poly.pdbx_strand_id
1 'polypeptide(L)'
;MIRQVIIVEGKSDEARIKQAVEADVITTGGLSLRSVVVEEIRFAYEKRGIIILTDPDGPGEKIRKRLTRLFPDALHAFIPKSKASTSKDVGIENASCESIREALLNLKINYQKDSKEFSMKDLIENNLSGAEKCVEKRNKVGALLGIGYGNSKQFLKKLNHFGITRDDWNKAIRMCGDEND
;
A
#
# COMPACT_ATOMS: atom_id res chain seq x y z
N MET A 1 3.30 -21.52 -0.11
CA MET A 1 4.19 -20.80 -1.04
C MET A 1 3.43 -19.77 -1.88
N ILE A 2 3.91 -18.52 -1.90
CA ILE A 2 3.43 -17.47 -2.81
C ILE A 2 4.18 -17.58 -4.14
N ARG A 3 3.46 -17.53 -5.26
CA ARG A 3 4.05 -17.70 -6.60
C ARG A 3 4.78 -16.44 -7.10
N GLN A 4 4.18 -15.27 -6.86
CA GLN A 4 4.73 -13.96 -7.24
C GLN A 4 5.96 -13.61 -6.40
N VAL A 5 6.81 -12.73 -6.93
CA VAL A 5 7.96 -12.19 -6.19
C VAL A 5 7.55 -10.96 -5.40
N ILE A 6 7.90 -10.90 -4.12
CA ILE A 6 7.59 -9.75 -3.27
C ILE A 6 8.75 -8.75 -3.36
N ILE A 7 8.43 -7.49 -3.65
CA ILE A 7 9.40 -6.40 -3.73
C ILE A 7 9.30 -5.57 -2.45
N VAL A 8 10.42 -5.46 -1.73
CA VAL A 8 10.55 -4.73 -0.45
C VAL A 8 11.74 -3.78 -0.48
N GLU A 9 11.90 -2.90 0.51
CA GLU A 9 12.93 -1.84 0.48
C GLU A 9 14.29 -2.32 0.96
N GLY A 10 14.30 -3.02 2.09
CA GLY A 10 15.50 -3.43 2.81
C GLY A 10 15.54 -4.91 3.18
N LYS A 11 16.71 -5.31 3.69
CA LYS A 11 16.96 -6.69 4.14
C LYS A 11 16.16 -7.07 5.38
N SER A 12 15.87 -6.09 6.25
CA SER A 12 15.03 -6.30 7.43
C SER A 12 13.61 -6.70 7.04
N ASP A 13 13.06 -6.03 6.02
CA ASP A 13 11.75 -6.37 5.45
C ASP A 13 11.76 -7.77 4.87
N GLU A 14 12.78 -8.11 4.07
CA GLU A 14 12.95 -9.44 3.50
C GLU A 14 12.93 -10.53 4.58
N ALA A 15 13.72 -10.33 5.65
CA ALA A 15 13.76 -11.27 6.77
C ALA A 15 12.38 -11.41 7.43
N ARG A 16 11.65 -10.30 7.61
CA ARG A 16 10.31 -10.32 8.19
C ARG A 16 9.29 -11.00 7.28
N ILE A 17 9.32 -10.76 5.97
CA ILE A 17 8.45 -11.44 5.00
C ILE A 17 8.69 -12.95 5.03
N LYS A 18 9.96 -13.38 5.03
CA LYS A 18 10.32 -14.81 5.08
C LYS A 18 9.91 -15.51 6.38
N GLN A 19 9.76 -14.77 7.49
CA GLN A 19 9.16 -15.30 8.72
C GLN A 19 7.65 -15.48 8.61
N ALA A 20 6.98 -14.63 7.83
CA ALA A 20 5.52 -14.65 7.71
C ALA A 20 5.04 -15.67 6.68
N VAL A 21 5.72 -15.75 5.53
CA VAL A 21 5.31 -16.52 4.36
C VAL A 21 6.51 -17.08 3.61
N GLU A 22 6.30 -18.21 2.96
CA GLU A 22 7.26 -18.78 2.01
C GLU A 22 7.08 -18.10 0.64
N ALA A 23 8.02 -17.21 0.30
CA ALA A 23 8.02 -16.43 -0.93
C ALA A 23 9.45 -16.02 -1.33
N ASP A 24 9.68 -15.81 -2.62
CA ASP A 24 10.88 -15.13 -3.09
C ASP A 24 10.73 -13.62 -2.93
N VAL A 25 11.81 -12.97 -2.55
CA VAL A 25 11.84 -11.54 -2.23
C VAL A 25 13.00 -10.87 -2.96
N ILE A 26 12.76 -9.70 -3.54
CA ILE A 26 13.79 -8.81 -4.08
C ILE A 26 13.78 -7.52 -3.27
N THR A 27 14.95 -7.06 -2.84
CA THR A 27 15.11 -5.80 -2.11
C THR A 27 15.51 -4.67 -3.06
N THR A 28 14.91 -3.48 -2.93
CA THR A 28 15.25 -2.34 -3.80
C THR A 28 16.56 -1.65 -3.40
N GLY A 29 16.99 -1.81 -2.14
CA GLY A 29 18.15 -1.12 -1.59
C GLY A 29 17.92 0.39 -1.41
N GLY A 30 16.66 0.78 -1.20
CA GLY A 30 16.22 2.17 -1.06
C GLY A 30 15.81 2.85 -2.38
N LEU A 31 15.85 4.19 -2.39
CA LEU A 31 15.24 5.03 -3.44
C LEU A 31 15.97 5.01 -4.80
N SER A 32 17.27 4.72 -4.80
CA SER A 32 18.08 4.84 -6.01
C SER A 32 17.66 3.84 -7.09
N LEU A 33 17.08 2.68 -6.72
CA LEU A 33 16.62 1.61 -7.63
C LEU A 33 17.61 1.41 -8.78
N ARG A 34 18.74 0.78 -8.46
CA ARG A 34 19.85 0.54 -9.41
C ARG A 34 19.33 -0.23 -10.63
N SER A 35 19.91 0.03 -11.80
CA SER A 35 19.50 -0.61 -13.06
C SER A 35 19.47 -2.14 -12.96
N VAL A 36 20.49 -2.74 -12.33
CA VAL A 36 20.57 -4.19 -12.12
C VAL A 36 19.35 -4.73 -11.35
N VAL A 37 18.93 -4.04 -10.29
CA VAL A 37 17.76 -4.43 -9.49
C VAL A 37 16.48 -4.28 -10.30
N VAL A 38 16.35 -3.21 -11.09
CA VAL A 38 15.17 -3.01 -11.95
C VAL A 38 15.04 -4.12 -12.99
N GLU A 39 16.15 -4.58 -13.58
CA GLU A 39 16.14 -5.69 -14.53
C GLU A 39 15.81 -7.03 -13.87
N GLU A 40 16.28 -7.26 -12.64
CA GLU A 40 15.88 -8.42 -11.84
C GLU A 40 14.37 -8.42 -11.56
N ILE A 41 13.81 -7.27 -11.16
CA ILE A 41 12.37 -7.10 -10.95
C ILE A 41 11.61 -7.31 -12.27
N ARG A 42 12.13 -6.83 -13.41
CA ARG A 42 11.53 -7.04 -14.73
C ARG A 42 11.43 -8.52 -15.07
N PHE A 43 12.50 -9.28 -14.87
CA PHE A 43 12.49 -10.72 -15.11
C PHE A 43 11.45 -11.43 -14.22
N ALA A 44 11.40 -11.08 -12.93
CA ALA A 44 10.39 -11.60 -12.01
C ALA A 44 8.96 -11.26 -12.45
N TYR A 45 8.74 -10.01 -12.87
CA TYR A 45 7.46 -9.50 -13.37
C TYR A 45 6.96 -10.30 -14.56
N GLU A 46 7.80 -10.52 -15.56
CA GLU A 46 7.42 -11.24 -16.79
C GLU A 46 7.19 -12.74 -16.56
N LYS A 47 7.97 -13.37 -15.66
CA LYS A 47 7.90 -14.83 -15.46
C LYS A 47 6.83 -15.26 -14.45
N ARG A 48 6.64 -14.49 -13.38
CA ARG A 48 5.80 -14.87 -12.24
C ARG A 48 4.82 -13.81 -11.80
N GLY A 49 5.03 -12.56 -12.20
CA GLY A 49 4.39 -11.40 -11.60
C GLY A 49 5.07 -10.98 -10.29
N ILE A 50 4.80 -9.75 -9.87
CA ILE A 50 5.34 -9.18 -8.63
C ILE A 50 4.24 -8.63 -7.73
N ILE A 51 4.53 -8.61 -6.42
CA ILE A 51 3.75 -7.93 -5.40
C ILE A 51 4.62 -6.81 -4.81
N ILE A 52 4.18 -5.57 -4.90
CA ILE A 52 4.87 -4.42 -4.32
C ILE A 52 4.38 -4.23 -2.89
N LEU A 53 5.29 -4.39 -1.93
CA LEU A 53 5.06 -4.21 -0.50
C LEU A 53 6.19 -3.33 0.06
N THR A 54 5.94 -2.02 0.03
CA THR A 54 6.83 -0.97 0.56
C THR A 54 6.31 -0.41 1.87
N ASP A 55 7.14 0.34 2.57
CA ASP A 55 6.80 0.93 3.86
C ASP A 55 5.66 1.94 3.73
N PRO A 56 4.80 2.06 4.76
CA PRO A 56 3.73 3.06 4.81
C PRO A 56 4.27 4.43 5.21
N ASP A 57 5.32 4.88 4.52
CA ASP A 57 6.04 6.11 4.74
C ASP A 57 6.43 6.84 3.43
N GLY A 58 6.93 8.07 3.55
CA GLY A 58 7.20 8.94 2.40
C GLY A 58 8.17 8.37 1.37
N PRO A 59 9.38 7.92 1.77
CA PRO A 59 10.31 7.15 0.96
C PRO A 59 9.68 5.93 0.27
N GLY A 60 9.03 5.04 1.02
CA GLY A 60 8.43 3.84 0.46
C GLY A 60 7.39 4.14 -0.60
N GLU A 61 6.65 5.23 -0.44
CA GLU A 61 5.66 5.64 -1.41
C GLU A 61 6.23 6.28 -2.69
N LYS A 62 7.46 6.77 -2.64
CA LYS A 62 8.20 7.15 -3.86
C LYS A 62 8.68 5.91 -4.60
N ILE A 63 9.16 4.90 -3.88
CA ILE A 63 9.57 3.61 -4.47
C ILE A 63 8.37 2.94 -5.12
N ARG A 64 7.25 2.82 -4.41
CA ARG A 64 5.98 2.27 -4.94
C ARG A 64 5.58 2.94 -6.24
N LYS A 65 5.54 4.28 -6.27
CA LYS A 65 5.19 5.03 -7.50
C LYS A 65 6.13 4.78 -8.66
N ARG A 66 7.44 4.63 -8.39
CA ARG A 66 8.42 4.33 -9.43
C ARG A 66 8.22 2.92 -9.97
N LEU A 67 8.02 1.94 -9.09
CA LEU A 67 7.76 0.56 -9.48
C LEU A 67 6.44 0.41 -10.24
N THR A 68 5.33 1.02 -9.77
CA THR A 68 4.04 1.00 -10.48
C THR A 68 4.13 1.57 -11.90
N ARG A 69 5.00 2.58 -12.13
CA ARG A 69 5.19 3.13 -13.48
C ARG A 69 5.93 2.16 -14.40
N LEU A 70 6.90 1.44 -13.86
CA LEU A 70 7.71 0.48 -14.63
C LEU A 70 6.96 -0.85 -14.85
N PHE A 71 6.11 -1.22 -13.89
CA PHE A 71 5.42 -2.50 -13.80
C PHE A 71 3.93 -2.25 -13.53
N PRO A 72 3.16 -1.86 -14.55
CA PRO A 72 1.80 -1.34 -14.37
C PRO A 72 0.79 -2.39 -13.89
N ASP A 73 1.03 -3.67 -14.16
CA ASP A 73 0.14 -4.78 -13.77
C ASP A 73 0.63 -5.49 -12.49
N ALA A 74 1.55 -4.86 -11.76
CA ALA A 74 2.00 -5.36 -10.47
C ALA A 74 0.85 -5.38 -9.46
N LEU A 75 0.83 -6.43 -8.63
CA LEU A 75 -0.06 -6.50 -7.49
C LEU A 75 0.48 -5.60 -6.37
N HIS A 76 -0.42 -5.06 -5.57
CA HIS A 76 -0.08 -4.15 -4.48
C HIS A 76 -0.59 -4.68 -3.15
N ALA A 77 0.31 -4.79 -2.18
CA ALA A 77 -0.03 -5.02 -0.79
C ALA A 77 0.24 -3.74 0.03
N PHE A 78 -0.59 -3.52 1.04
CA PHE A 78 -0.49 -2.38 1.94
C PHE A 78 -0.67 -2.85 3.38
N ILE A 79 0.29 -2.49 4.24
CA ILE A 79 0.15 -2.65 5.68
C ILE A 79 -0.24 -1.29 6.27
N PRO A 80 -1.29 -1.22 7.11
CA PRO A 80 -1.65 0.01 7.80
C PRO A 80 -0.47 0.55 8.60
N LYS A 81 -0.28 1.87 8.57
CA LYS A 81 0.82 2.51 9.32
C LYS A 81 0.83 2.10 10.80
N SER A 82 -0.34 2.03 11.43
CA SER A 82 -0.49 1.59 12.83
C SER A 82 0.00 0.16 13.10
N LYS A 83 -0.01 -0.72 12.10
CA LYS A 83 0.47 -2.11 12.19
C LYS A 83 1.96 -2.27 11.82
N ALA A 84 2.59 -1.20 11.33
CA ALA A 84 3.98 -1.19 10.88
C ALA A 84 4.76 -0.01 11.51
N SER A 85 4.35 0.45 12.69
CA SER A 85 5.01 1.56 13.40
C SER A 85 5.36 1.13 14.83
N THR A 86 6.51 1.62 15.29
CA THR A 86 6.92 1.64 16.69
C THR A 86 6.92 3.08 17.20
N SER A 87 7.33 3.29 18.45
CA SER A 87 7.53 4.64 19.00
C SER A 87 8.66 5.42 18.33
N LYS A 88 9.55 4.75 17.59
CA LYS A 88 10.76 5.34 17.03
C LYS A 88 10.81 5.29 15.51
N ASP A 89 10.13 4.33 14.89
CA ASP A 89 10.32 4.03 13.47
C ASP A 89 9.07 3.43 12.81
N VAL A 90 9.00 3.49 11.48
CA VAL A 90 7.91 2.97 10.65
C VAL A 90 8.51 2.13 9.53
N GLY A 91 8.09 0.87 9.42
CA GLY A 91 8.55 -0.02 8.36
C GLY A 91 7.96 -1.43 8.47
N ILE A 92 8.05 -2.19 7.38
CA ILE A 92 7.51 -3.55 7.27
C ILE A 92 8.18 -4.49 8.28
N GLU A 93 9.45 -4.28 8.61
CA GLU A 93 10.14 -5.07 9.63
C GLU A 93 9.49 -4.97 11.02
N ASN A 94 8.70 -3.92 11.26
CA ASN A 94 7.96 -3.72 12.50
C ASN A 94 6.55 -4.36 12.48
N ALA A 95 6.10 -4.87 11.34
CA ALA A 95 4.81 -5.52 11.22
C ALA A 95 4.82 -6.95 11.79
N SER A 96 3.69 -7.36 12.38
CA SER A 96 3.50 -8.76 12.78
C SER A 96 3.38 -9.66 11.55
N CYS A 97 3.79 -10.93 11.68
CA CYS A 97 3.62 -11.92 10.62
C CYS A 97 2.15 -12.03 10.16
N GLU A 98 1.21 -11.85 11.10
CA GLU A 98 -0.22 -11.86 10.80
C GLU A 98 -0.63 -10.67 9.92
N SER A 99 -0.14 -9.47 10.24
CA SER A 99 -0.42 -8.25 9.44
C SER A 99 0.11 -8.38 8.00
N ILE A 100 1.25 -9.05 7.83
CA ILE A 100 1.81 -9.34 6.50
C ILE A 100 0.93 -10.31 5.73
N ARG A 101 0.47 -11.39 6.38
CA ARG A 101 -0.45 -12.35 5.75
C ARG A 101 -1.76 -11.69 5.35
N GLU A 102 -2.36 -10.88 6.22
CA GLU A 102 -3.57 -10.10 5.92
C GLU A 102 -3.37 -9.18 4.71
N ALA A 103 -2.22 -8.49 4.62
CA ALA A 103 -1.91 -7.61 3.50
C ALA A 103 -1.75 -8.39 2.19
N LEU A 104 -1.18 -9.60 2.24
CA LEU A 104 -0.99 -10.48 1.09
C LEU A 104 -2.28 -11.22 0.68
N LEU A 105 -3.28 -11.30 1.54
CA LEU A 105 -4.64 -11.78 1.20
C LEU A 105 -5.47 -10.68 0.51
N ASN A 106 -5.19 -9.41 0.82
CA ASN A 106 -5.94 -8.26 0.31
C ASN A 106 -5.20 -7.50 -0.80
N LEU A 107 -4.69 -8.24 -1.79
CA LEU A 107 -3.95 -7.64 -2.90
C LEU A 107 -4.83 -6.72 -3.74
N LYS A 108 -4.29 -5.57 -4.11
CA LYS A 108 -4.91 -4.60 -5.00
C LYS A 108 -4.26 -4.63 -6.37
N ILE A 109 -5.09 -4.46 -7.39
CA ILE A 109 -4.65 -4.26 -8.77
C ILE A 109 -4.73 -2.76 -9.04
N ASN A 110 -3.63 -2.19 -9.55
CA ASN A 110 -3.65 -0.82 -10.03
C ASN A 110 -4.37 -0.78 -11.38
N TYR A 111 -5.60 -0.28 -11.40
CA TYR A 111 -6.32 0.00 -12.62
C TYR A 111 -5.65 1.18 -13.34
N GLN A 112 -5.23 0.93 -14.59
CA GLN A 112 -4.52 1.92 -15.38
C GLN A 112 -5.40 3.15 -15.71
N LYS A 113 -6.73 3.02 -15.66
CA LYS A 113 -7.68 4.09 -15.95
C LYS A 113 -8.24 4.69 -14.67
N ASP A 114 -8.08 6.01 -14.52
CA ASP A 114 -8.75 6.80 -13.50
C ASP A 114 -10.26 6.67 -13.67
N SER A 115 -10.92 6.02 -12.69
CA SER A 115 -12.37 5.84 -12.70
C SER A 115 -13.11 7.16 -12.59
N LYS A 116 -12.47 8.21 -12.03
CA LYS A 116 -13.08 9.50 -11.67
C LYS A 116 -14.32 9.36 -10.79
N GLU A 117 -14.48 8.23 -10.11
CA GLU A 117 -15.62 7.93 -9.25
C GLU A 117 -15.64 8.85 -8.02
N PHE A 118 -14.46 9.19 -7.50
CA PHE A 118 -14.28 10.05 -6.34
C PHE A 118 -13.65 11.39 -6.73
N SER A 119 -13.98 12.42 -5.94
CA SER A 119 -13.54 13.80 -6.09
C SER A 119 -13.01 14.36 -4.76
N MET A 120 -12.41 15.55 -4.79
CA MET A 120 -11.99 16.24 -3.55
C MET A 120 -13.19 16.61 -2.67
N LYS A 121 -14.37 16.81 -3.26
CA LYS A 121 -15.61 17.11 -2.53
C LYS A 121 -15.97 15.95 -1.60
N ASP A 122 -15.86 14.70 -2.09
CA ASP A 122 -16.10 13.50 -1.28
C ASP A 122 -15.19 13.45 -0.04
N LEU A 123 -13.93 13.84 -0.18
CA LEU A 123 -12.98 13.87 0.94
C LEU A 123 -13.34 14.96 1.96
N ILE A 124 -13.77 16.14 1.50
CA ILE A 124 -14.13 17.25 2.38
C ILE A 124 -15.41 16.92 3.14
N GLU A 125 -16.46 16.45 2.45
CA GLU A 125 -17.75 16.10 3.05
C GLU A 125 -17.63 15.00 4.11
N ASN A 126 -16.61 14.14 4.00
CA ASN A 126 -16.35 13.06 4.96
C ASN A 126 -15.27 13.39 6.00
N ASN A 127 -14.83 14.66 6.11
CA ASN A 127 -13.79 15.10 7.05
C ASN A 127 -12.42 14.40 6.84
N LEU A 128 -12.13 13.96 5.61
CA LEU A 128 -10.86 13.35 5.21
C LEU A 128 -9.88 14.37 4.62
N SER A 129 -10.27 15.63 4.55
CA SER A 129 -9.41 16.77 4.19
C SER A 129 -9.91 18.05 4.87
N GLY A 130 -8.99 18.90 5.35
CA GLY A 130 -9.31 20.22 5.91
C GLY A 130 -9.83 20.25 7.36
N ALA A 131 -10.18 19.09 7.94
CA ALA A 131 -10.56 18.96 9.34
C ALA A 131 -9.38 18.60 10.25
N GLU A 132 -9.48 18.90 11.55
CA GLU A 132 -8.41 18.69 12.54
C GLU A 132 -7.92 17.22 12.59
N LYS A 133 -8.83 16.25 12.64
CA LYS A 133 -8.51 14.81 12.68
C LYS A 133 -8.48 14.14 11.30
N CYS A 134 -8.40 14.92 10.21
CA CYS A 134 -8.54 14.36 8.85
C CYS A 134 -7.41 13.39 8.47
N VAL A 135 -6.22 13.55 9.03
CA VAL A 135 -5.08 12.66 8.77
C VAL A 135 -5.33 11.29 9.37
N GLU A 136 -5.75 11.22 10.63
CA GLU A 136 -6.06 9.97 11.32
C GLU A 136 -7.23 9.24 10.65
N LYS A 137 -8.32 9.97 10.37
CA LYS A 137 -9.49 9.40 9.69
C LYS A 137 -9.11 8.85 8.31
N ARG A 138 -8.29 9.56 7.54
CA ARG A 138 -7.81 9.10 6.23
C ARG A 138 -6.89 7.89 6.31
N ASN A 139 -6.05 7.79 7.35
CA ASN A 139 -5.25 6.60 7.57
C ASN A 139 -6.13 5.39 7.92
N LYS A 140 -7.15 5.56 8.76
CA LYS A 140 -8.11 4.50 9.09
C LYS A 140 -8.89 4.03 7.87
N VAL A 141 -9.50 4.96 7.12
CA VAL A 141 -10.25 4.62 5.90
C VAL A 141 -9.35 3.99 4.85
N GLY A 142 -8.12 4.48 4.66
CA GLY A 142 -7.16 3.87 3.75
C GLY A 142 -6.71 2.47 4.14
N ALA A 143 -6.63 2.18 5.44
CA ALA A 143 -6.38 0.84 5.97
C ALA A 143 -7.55 -0.10 5.69
N LEU A 144 -8.79 0.33 5.97
CA LEU A 144 -10.01 -0.44 5.71
C LEU A 144 -10.17 -0.78 4.22
N LEU A 145 -9.88 0.18 3.35
CA LEU A 145 -9.96 -0.01 1.90
C LEU A 145 -8.77 -0.80 1.33
N GLY A 146 -7.70 -1.00 2.12
CA GLY A 146 -6.48 -1.66 1.67
C GLY A 146 -5.71 -0.88 0.60
N ILE A 147 -5.76 0.45 0.62
CA ILE A 147 -5.02 1.33 -0.32
C ILE A 147 -3.89 2.10 0.37
N GLY A 148 -3.67 1.83 1.66
CA GLY A 148 -2.63 2.45 2.46
C GLY A 148 -2.86 3.94 2.70
N TYR A 149 -1.78 4.64 3.02
CA TYR A 149 -1.84 6.03 3.50
C TYR A 149 -1.55 7.04 2.37
N GLY A 150 -1.74 8.33 2.64
CA GLY A 150 -1.35 9.40 1.72
C GLY A 150 -1.92 10.75 2.14
N ASN A 151 -1.42 11.84 1.53
CA ASN A 151 -2.10 13.14 1.65
C ASN A 151 -3.42 13.14 0.84
N SER A 152 -4.28 14.15 1.02
CA SER A 152 -5.61 14.19 0.38
C SER A 152 -5.56 13.96 -1.14
N LYS A 153 -4.60 14.57 -1.85
CA LYS A 153 -4.45 14.42 -3.31
C LYS A 153 -4.02 13.01 -3.70
N GLN A 154 -3.07 12.43 -2.96
CA GLN A 154 -2.59 11.08 -3.21
C GLN A 154 -3.66 10.04 -2.89
N PHE A 155 -4.36 10.21 -1.78
CA PHE A 155 -5.45 9.34 -1.36
C PHE A 155 -6.58 9.32 -2.38
N LEU A 156 -7.01 10.50 -2.85
CA LEU A 156 -7.99 10.62 -3.93
C LEU A 156 -7.56 9.87 -5.19
N LYS A 157 -6.30 10.05 -5.61
CA LYS A 157 -5.75 9.32 -6.76
C LYS A 157 -5.80 7.81 -6.57
N LYS A 158 -5.50 7.33 -5.36
CA LYS A 158 -5.56 5.89 -5.04
C LYS A 158 -6.97 5.33 -5.09
N LEU A 159 -7.96 6.04 -4.55
CA LEU A 159 -9.37 5.63 -4.63
C LEU A 159 -9.76 5.36 -6.09
N ASN A 160 -9.39 6.28 -6.97
CA ASN A 160 -9.76 6.19 -8.37
C ASN A 160 -8.94 5.17 -9.19
N HIS A 161 -7.77 4.75 -8.69
CA HIS A 161 -6.86 3.84 -9.39
C HIS A 161 -6.88 2.40 -8.84
N PHE A 162 -7.38 2.15 -7.64
CA PHE A 162 -7.43 0.79 -7.07
C PHE A 162 -8.81 0.13 -7.18
N GLY A 163 -9.68 0.66 -8.05
CA GLY A 163 -10.99 0.08 -8.33
C GLY A 163 -11.91 0.07 -7.11
N ILE A 164 -11.76 1.05 -6.22
CA ILE A 164 -12.62 1.19 -5.05
C ILE A 164 -14.03 1.54 -5.52
N THR A 165 -15.03 0.84 -5.01
CA THR A 165 -16.43 1.13 -5.33
C THR A 165 -17.04 2.08 -4.30
N ARG A 166 -18.18 2.70 -4.64
CA ARG A 166 -18.96 3.48 -3.66
C ARG A 166 -19.44 2.65 -2.49
N ASP A 167 -19.71 1.36 -2.68
CA ASP A 167 -20.10 0.46 -1.61
C ASP A 167 -18.94 0.21 -0.64
N ASP A 168 -17.74 -0.08 -1.14
CA ASP A 168 -16.53 -0.21 -0.32
C ASP A 168 -16.25 1.07 0.47
N TRP A 169 -16.34 2.22 -0.21
CA TRP A 169 -16.20 3.53 0.42
C TRP A 169 -17.19 3.74 1.55
N ASN A 170 -18.48 3.55 1.29
CA ASN A 170 -19.53 3.77 2.28
C ASN A 170 -19.37 2.84 3.49
N LYS A 171 -19.00 1.57 3.28
CA LYS A 171 -18.66 0.64 4.36
C LYS A 171 -17.50 1.16 5.19
N ALA A 172 -16.40 1.58 4.55
CA ALA A 172 -15.23 2.09 5.24
C ALA A 172 -15.51 3.39 6.02
N ILE A 173 -16.35 4.29 5.47
CA ILE A 173 -16.77 5.51 6.17
C ILE A 173 -17.62 5.18 7.40
N ARG A 174 -18.59 4.27 7.29
CA ARG A 174 -19.45 3.85 8.42
C ARG A 174 -18.63 3.23 9.55
N MET A 175 -17.79 2.25 9.22
CA MET A 175 -16.90 1.62 10.19
C MET A 175 -15.97 2.61 10.91
N CYS A 176 -15.60 3.71 10.26
CA CYS A 176 -14.79 4.76 10.88
C CYS A 176 -15.61 5.80 11.67
N GLY A 177 -16.91 5.92 11.39
CA GLY A 177 -17.84 6.82 12.08
C GLY A 177 -18.35 6.24 13.39
N ASP A 178 -18.63 4.94 13.42
CA ASP A 178 -19.21 4.22 14.56
C ASP A 178 -18.25 4.07 15.77
N GLU A 179 -16.98 4.45 15.63
CA GLU A 179 -15.99 4.43 16.73
C GLU A 179 -16.02 5.68 17.64
N ASN A 180 -16.95 6.63 17.42
CA ASN A 180 -17.05 7.88 18.20
C ASN A 180 -18.41 8.12 18.89
N ASP A 181 -19.31 7.12 18.93
CA ASP A 181 -20.54 7.17 19.75
C ASP A 181 -20.40 6.33 21.03
#